data_AF-A0A433BCE4-F1
#
_entry.id   AF-A0A433BCE4-F1
#
_cell.length_a   1.000
_cell.length_b   1.000
_cell.length_c   1.000
_cell.angle_alpha   90.00
_cell.angle_beta   90.00
_cell.angle_gamma   90.00
#
_symmetry.space_group_name_H-M   'P 1'
#
loop_
_entity.id
_entity.type
_entity.pdbx_description
1 polymer ?
#
loop_
_entity_poly.entity_id
_entity_poly.type
_entity_poly.pdbx_seq_one_letter_code
_entity_poly.pdbx_strand_id
1 'polypeptide(L)' 'AAPLGTPEPTVARLVWAAREALAQPEVQEALRKLGVTPQAGTPAELARLLNQEIAHWGEVVKRAGITPE' A
#
# COMPACT_ATOMS: atom_id res chain seq x y z
N ALA A 1 -0.76 -1.33 6.65
CA ALA A 1 -1.96 -0.90 7.38
C ALA A 1 -1.59 -0.67 8.85
N ALA A 2 -2.27 0.24 9.55
CA ALA A 2 -2.12 0.40 11.00
C ALA A 2 -3.14 -0.50 11.75
N PRO A 3 -2.90 -0.88 13.01
CA PRO A 3 -3.85 -1.65 13.80
C PRO A 3 -5.23 -0.98 13.91
N LEU A 4 -6.26 -1.80 14.08
CA LEU A 4 -7.61 -1.31 14.37
C LEU A 4 -7.58 -0.47 15.65
N GLY A 5 -8.23 0.71 15.62
CA GLY A 5 -8.25 1.65 16.74
C GLY A 5 -7.03 2.57 16.83
N THR A 6 -6.11 2.53 15.86
CA THR A 6 -5.03 3.53 15.78
C THR A 6 -5.66 4.94 15.70
N PRO A 7 -5.26 5.88 16.58
CA PRO A 7 -5.81 7.23 16.58
C PRO A 7 -5.63 7.92 15.22
N GLU A 8 -6.67 8.61 14.76
CA GLU A 8 -6.66 9.34 13.49
C GLU A 8 -5.48 10.33 13.36
N PRO A 9 -5.10 11.10 14.41
CA PRO A 9 -3.94 11.98 14.32
C PRO A 9 -2.62 11.25 14.04
N THR A 10 -2.47 10.02 14.55
CA THR A 10 -1.28 9.19 14.29
C THR A 10 -1.26 8.74 12.84
N VAL A 11 -2.40 8.29 12.31
CA VAL A 11 -2.52 7.92 10.89
C VAL A 11 -2.22 9.13 10.00
N ALA A 12 -2.78 10.29 10.32
CA ALA A 12 -2.55 11.52 9.56
C ALA A 12 -1.06 11.90 9.52
N ARG A 13 -0.35 11.81 10.65
CA ARG A 13 1.09 12.08 10.72
C ARG A 13 1.90 11.11 9.86
N LEU A 14 1.55 9.83 9.86
CA LEU A 14 2.22 8.82 9.03
C LEU A 14 2.00 9.09 7.53
N VAL A 15 0.78 9.43 7.14
CA VAL A 15 0.45 9.78 5.74
C VAL A 15 1.25 11.00 5.30
N TRP A 16 1.31 12.03 6.14
CA TRP A 16 2.10 13.24 5.85
C TRP A 16 3.58 12.90 5.69
N ALA A 17 4.18 12.18 6.64
CA ALA A 17 5.61 11.83 6.58
C ALA A 17 5.95 10.96 5.36
N ALA A 18 5.07 10.02 4.98
CA ALA A 18 5.26 9.21 3.79
C ALA A 18 5.20 10.05 2.50
N ARG A 19 4.30 11.04 2.42
CA ARG A 19 4.21 11.96 1.28
C ARG A 19 5.47 12.83 1.17
N GLU A 20 5.95 13.37 2.28
CA GLU A 20 7.18 14.17 2.30
C GLU A 20 8.39 13.34 1.85
N ALA A 21 8.51 12.10 2.31
CA ALA A 21 9.58 11.20 1.88
C ALA A 21 9.49 10.91 0.37
N LEU A 22 8.29 10.60 -0.14
CA LEU A 22 8.10 10.34 -1.57
C LEU A 22 8.25 11.58 -2.45
N ALA A 23 8.18 12.79 -1.90
CA ALA A 23 8.46 14.02 -2.63
C ALA A 23 9.96 14.22 -2.90
N GLN A 24 10.84 13.53 -2.15
CA GLN A 24 12.29 13.65 -2.29
C GLN A 24 12.78 12.88 -3.54
N PRO A 25 13.48 13.54 -4.48
CA PRO A 25 13.98 12.89 -5.69
C PRO A 25 14.86 11.67 -5.43
N GLU A 26 15.70 11.72 -4.40
CA GLU A 26 16.63 10.65 -4.04
C GLU A 26 15.88 9.39 -3.59
N VAL A 27 14.77 9.56 -2.86
CA VAL A 27 13.90 8.47 -2.43
C VAL A 27 13.18 7.86 -3.63
N GLN A 28 12.63 8.69 -4.52
CA GLN A 28 11.99 8.18 -5.74
C GLN A 28 12.97 7.42 -6.62
N GLU A 29 14.20 7.91 -6.77
CA GLU A 29 15.23 7.27 -7.57
C GLU A 29 15.66 5.92 -6.96
N ALA A 30 15.85 5.86 -5.65
CA ALA A 30 16.15 4.61 -4.96
C ALA A 30 15.05 3.56 -5.17
N LEU A 31 13.78 3.95 -5.07
CA LEU A 31 12.65 3.06 -5.31
C LEU A 31 12.58 2.60 -6.78
N ARG A 32 12.79 3.51 -7.74
CA ARG A 32 12.83 3.17 -9.17
C ARG A 32 13.95 2.18 -9.50
N LYS A 33 15.12 2.30 -8.88
CA LYS A 33 16.22 1.32 -9.03
C LYS A 33 15.86 -0.07 -8.54
N LEU A 34 14.92 -0.19 -7.60
CA LEU A 34 14.38 -1.47 -7.13
C LEU A 34 13.21 -1.98 -8.00
N GLY A 35 12.89 -1.30 -9.10
CA GLY A 35 11.74 -1.62 -9.96
C GLY A 35 10.39 -1.19 -9.37
N VAL A 36 10.40 -0.34 -8.34
CA VAL A 36 9.17 0.16 -7.70
C VAL A 36 8.76 1.48 -8.34
N THR A 37 7.49 1.59 -8.72
CA THR A 37 6.88 2.85 -9.12
C THR A 37 6.27 3.53 -7.88
N PRO A 38 6.90 4.58 -7.33
CA PRO A 38 6.37 5.25 -6.14
C PRO A 38 5.04 5.93 -6.43
N GLN A 39 4.07 5.75 -5.54
CA GLN A 39 2.77 6.42 -5.59
C GLN A 39 2.42 6.99 -4.22
N ALA A 40 2.09 8.27 -4.18
CA ALA A 40 1.59 8.93 -2.99
C ALA A 40 0.06 8.99 -3.04
N GLY A 41 -0.61 8.09 -2.31
CA GLY A 41 -2.06 8.02 -2.23
C GLY A 41 -2.64 8.56 -0.92
N THR A 42 -3.92 8.29 -0.71
CA THR A 42 -4.68 8.48 0.53
C THR A 42 -4.93 7.13 1.22
N PRO A 43 -5.22 7.12 2.54
CA PRO A 43 -5.65 5.89 3.23
C PRO A 43 -6.86 5.20 2.58
N ALA A 44 -7.81 5.99 2.07
CA ALA A 44 -9.00 5.47 1.40
C ALA A 44 -8.67 4.79 0.07
N GLU A 45 -7.76 5.35 -0.73
CA GLU A 45 -7.29 4.72 -1.97
C GLU A 45 -6.54 3.42 -1.69
N LEU A 46 -5.70 3.40 -0.64
CA LEU A 46 -5.03 2.17 -0.22
C LEU A 46 -6.03 1.10 0.22
N ALA A 47 -7.05 1.46 1.01
CA ALA A 47 -8.09 0.53 1.42
C ALA A 47 -8.86 -0.02 0.21
N ARG A 48 -9.19 0.84 -0.76
CA ARG A 48 -9.86 0.42 -2.00
C ARG A 48 -9.00 -0.56 -2.79
N LEU A 49 -7.72 -0.26 -2.98
CA LEU A 49 -6.77 -1.13 -3.67
C LEU A 49 -6.71 -2.50 -3.00
N LEU A 50 -6.50 -2.54 -1.68
CA LEU A 50 -6.40 -3.80 -0.95
C LEU A 50 -7.67 -4.66 -1.11
N ASN A 51 -8.85 -4.05 -0.99
CA ASN A 51 -10.12 -4.78 -1.18
C ASN A 51 -10.24 -5.36 -2.60
N GLN A 52 -9.82 -4.60 -3.62
CA GLN A 52 -9.87 -5.04 -5.01
C GLN A 52 -8.87 -6.18 -5.28
N GLU A 53 -7.64 -6.03 -4.82
CA GLU A 53 -6.58 -7.03 -5.00
C GLU A 53 -6.92 -8.34 -4.25
N ILE A 54 -7.41 -8.25 -3.01
CA ILE A 54 -7.84 -9.42 -2.23
C ILE A 54 -8.94 -10.17 -2.96
N ALA A 55 -9.95 -9.47 -3.49
CA ALA A 55 -11.03 -10.09 -4.22
C ALA A 55 -10.54 -10.75 -5.53
N HIS A 56 -9.70 -10.04 -6.29
CA HIS A 56 -9.18 -10.52 -7.56
C HIS A 56 -8.30 -11.76 -7.39
N TRP A 57 -7.26 -11.66 -6.55
CA TRP A 57 -6.32 -12.76 -6.34
C TRP A 57 -6.95 -13.92 -5.58
N GLY A 58 -7.89 -13.65 -4.68
CA GLY A 58 -8.67 -14.70 -4.02
C GLY A 58 -9.43 -15.58 -5.02
N GLU A 59 -9.97 -14.98 -6.09
CA GLU A 59 -10.62 -15.74 -7.17
C GLU A 59 -9.61 -16.52 -8.01
N VAL A 60 -8.46 -15.92 -8.33
CA VAL A 60 -7.39 -16.59 -9.08
C VAL A 60 -6.88 -17.83 -8.34
N VAL A 61 -6.59 -17.70 -7.05
CA VAL A 61 -6.11 -18.80 -6.18
C VAL A 61 -7.12 -19.94 -6.15
N LYS A 62 -8.41 -19.63 -5.96
CA LYS A 62 -9.49 -20.64 -5.95
C LYS A 62 -9.58 -21.38 -7.28
N ARG A 63 -9.53 -20.67 -8.41
CA ARG A 63 -9.61 -21.28 -9.75
C ARG A 63 -8.39 -22.14 -10.07
N ALA A 64 -7.22 -21.73 -9.59
CA ALA A 64 -5.98 -22.47 -9.80
C ALA A 64 -5.81 -23.67 -8.84
N GLY A 65 -6.68 -23.84 -7.85
CA GLY A 65 -6.58 -24.91 -6.87
C GLY A 65 -5.35 -24.80 -5.95
N ILE A 66 -4.84 -23.58 -5.75
CA ILE A 66 -3.66 -23.32 -4.91
C ILE A 66 -4.09 -23.28 -3.45
N THR A 67 -3.40 -24.02 -2.57
CA THR A 67 -3.61 -24.01 -1.12
C THR A 67 -2.34 -23.59 -0.39
N PRO A 68 -2.44 -22.95 0.78
CA PRO A 68 -1.28 -22.74 1.66
C PRO A 68 -0.67 -24.09 2.07
N GLU A 69 0.65 -24.14 2.27
CA GLU A 69 1.33 -25.29 2.90
C GLU A 69 0.91 -25.57 4.35
#